data_AF-A0A971I7K4-F1
#
_entry.id   AF-A0A971I7K4-F1
#
_cell.length_a   1.000
_cell.length_b   1.000
_cell.length_c   1.000
_cell.angle_alpha   90.00
_cell.angle_beta   90.00
_cell.angle_gamma   90.00
#
_symmetry.space_group_name_H-M   'P 1'
#
loop_
_entity.id
_entity.type
_entity.pdbx_description
1 polymer ?
#
loop_
_entity_poly.entity_id
_entity_poly.type
_entity_poly.pdbx_seq_one_letter_code
_entity_poly.pdbx_strand_id
1 'polypeptide(L)'
;MKGLRLAAAILAVLMAFLLCSCGKDKETIDEQLYEEDLEPASSIVINEEEAEVLNEKVPVCLYFGDEQKSKLVKEIRYLDIDEAKKGVSTLASAIVKELISGPKAKGLTNVLPEGVTLRAPVTVEGRVATVDLTREFIDNHPGGKTMEELSVYSIVNALTELKEIERVKIIINGKQAKNFKGNLTLDKEFPRNEAVINKEVGMARPEDGGLVPVSAEEPDPLTGEEDPLE
;
A
#
# COMPACT_ATOMS: atom_id res chain seq x y z
N MET A 1 -11.15 -42.06 66.60
CA MET A 1 -10.38 -40.85 66.96
C MET A 1 -8.89 -40.85 66.58
N LYS A 2 -8.30 -41.88 65.94
CA LYS A 2 -6.87 -41.83 65.53
C LYS A 2 -6.62 -41.17 64.16
N GLY A 3 -7.42 -41.47 63.13
CA GLY A 3 -7.22 -40.91 61.77
C GLY A 3 -7.33 -39.38 61.65
N LEU A 4 -8.24 -38.74 62.39
CA LEU A 4 -8.46 -37.29 62.32
C LEU A 4 -7.22 -36.46 62.73
N ARG A 5 -6.38 -37.00 63.63
CA ARG A 5 -5.11 -36.36 64.02
C ARG A 5 -4.01 -36.48 62.94
N LEU A 6 -4.08 -37.51 62.10
CA LEU A 6 -3.11 -37.71 61.01
C LEU A 6 -3.40 -36.77 59.83
N ALA A 7 -4.67 -36.59 59.47
CA ALA A 7 -5.08 -35.65 58.43
C ALA A 7 -4.71 -34.19 58.77
N ALA A 8 -4.92 -33.77 60.02
CA ALA A 8 -4.55 -32.43 60.49
C ALA A 8 -3.03 -32.18 60.44
N ALA A 9 -2.20 -33.19 60.74
CA ALA A 9 -0.75 -33.09 60.68
C ALA A 9 -0.24 -32.91 59.23
N ILE A 10 -0.80 -33.66 58.28
CA ILE A 10 -0.40 -33.58 56.86
C ILE A 10 -0.79 -32.21 56.26
N LEU A 11 -1.97 -31.68 56.59
CA LEU A 11 -2.41 -30.37 56.13
C LEU A 11 -1.53 -29.23 56.66
N ALA A 12 -1.09 -29.31 57.93
CA ALA A 12 -0.19 -28.33 58.53
C ALA A 12 1.22 -28.33 57.88
N VAL A 13 1.75 -29.50 57.54
CA VAL A 13 3.06 -29.61 56.85
C VAL A 13 3.00 -29.02 55.44
N LEU A 14 1.90 -29.17 54.70
CA LEU A 14 1.76 -28.59 53.37
C LEU A 14 1.62 -27.06 53.37
N MET A 15 1.05 -26.45 54.42
CA MET A 15 1.04 -24.98 54.55
C MET A 15 2.40 -24.40 54.96
N ALA A 16 3.29 -25.18 55.59
CA ALA A 16 4.60 -24.72 56.05
C ALA A 16 5.62 -24.49 54.92
N PHE A 17 5.35 -24.94 53.69
CA PHE A 17 6.26 -24.83 52.55
C PHE A 17 6.04 -23.57 51.67
N LEU A 18 5.13 -22.66 52.03
CA LEU A 18 4.70 -21.54 51.18
C LEU A 18 5.02 -20.13 51.70
N LEU A 19 5.74 -19.98 52.83
CA LEU A 19 6.12 -18.67 53.39
C LEU A 19 7.56 -18.71 53.94
N CYS A 20 8.31 -17.60 53.77
CA CYS A 20 9.77 -17.44 53.97
C CYS A 20 10.63 -18.15 52.89
N SER A 21 11.38 -17.52 51.98
CA SER A 21 11.88 -16.14 51.77
C SER A 21 13.19 -15.72 52.49
N CYS A 22 14.25 -15.60 51.68
CA CYS A 22 15.45 -14.73 51.78
C CYS A 22 16.65 -15.02 52.74
N GLY A 23 17.86 -14.89 52.16
CA GLY A 23 19.16 -14.62 52.84
C GLY A 23 20.10 -15.83 53.05
N LYS A 24 21.45 -15.73 53.12
CA LYS A 24 22.51 -14.68 52.93
C LYS A 24 23.86 -15.45 52.73
N ASP A 25 25.00 -15.00 52.17
CA ASP A 25 25.51 -13.81 51.44
C ASP A 25 26.93 -14.14 50.84
N LYS A 26 27.62 -13.18 50.18
CA LYS A 26 29.06 -13.13 49.76
C LYS A 26 29.49 -13.85 48.45
N GLU A 27 30.49 -13.40 47.69
CA GLU A 27 31.49 -12.31 47.90
C GLU A 27 31.88 -11.54 46.60
N THR A 28 32.14 -10.23 46.76
CA THR A 28 32.91 -9.24 45.94
C THR A 28 33.20 -9.42 44.43
N ILE A 29 32.79 -8.44 43.61
CA ILE A 29 33.64 -7.48 42.85
C ILE A 29 32.77 -6.29 42.39
N ASP A 30 33.39 -5.12 42.16
CA ASP A 30 32.76 -3.82 41.86
C ASP A 30 33.13 -3.36 40.45
N GLU A 31 32.15 -2.95 39.63
CA GLU A 31 32.36 -2.01 38.52
C GLU A 31 31.03 -1.37 38.06
N GLN A 32 31.11 -0.12 37.61
CA GLN A 32 29.95 0.75 37.35
C GLN A 32 29.49 0.69 35.89
N LEU A 33 28.22 0.42 35.61
CA LEU A 33 27.53 0.91 34.40
C LEU A 33 26.03 1.17 34.68
N TYR A 34 25.72 2.47 34.79
CA TYR A 34 24.49 3.19 34.47
C TYR A 34 23.15 2.42 34.45
N GLU A 35 22.21 2.83 35.31
CA GLU A 35 20.79 2.77 34.95
C GLU A 35 20.57 3.80 33.83
N GLU A 36 20.16 3.33 32.65
CA GLU A 36 19.86 4.20 31.50
C GLU A 36 18.38 4.60 31.57
N ASP A 37 18.11 5.82 32.02
CA ASP A 37 16.77 6.41 32.07
C ASP A 37 16.13 6.37 30.68
N LEU A 38 15.11 5.54 30.50
CA LEU A 38 14.30 5.46 29.28
C LEU A 38 13.31 6.64 29.19
N GLU A 39 13.83 7.86 29.20
CA GLU A 39 13.09 9.00 28.67
C GLU A 39 12.88 8.79 27.15
N PRO A 40 11.66 9.01 26.62
CA PRO A 40 11.38 8.80 25.21
C PRO A 40 12.06 9.89 24.37
N ALA A 41 13.17 9.53 23.73
CA ALA A 41 13.93 10.44 22.87
C ALA A 41 13.04 11.00 21.72
N SER A 42 13.04 12.33 21.60
CA SER A 42 12.33 13.11 20.58
C SER A 42 10.80 13.03 20.59
N SER A 43 10.17 13.89 21.40
CA SER A 43 8.85 14.42 21.09
C SER A 43 8.96 15.46 19.98
N ILE A 44 8.82 15.05 18.71
CA ILE A 44 8.72 15.98 17.59
C ILE A 44 7.41 16.77 17.75
N VAL A 45 7.51 18.06 18.09
CA VAL A 45 6.36 18.97 18.14
C VAL A 45 6.04 19.45 16.73
N ILE A 46 5.43 18.56 15.95
CA ILE A 46 4.87 18.91 14.63
C ILE A 46 3.74 19.91 14.88
N ASN A 47 3.79 21.08 14.23
CA ASN A 47 2.70 22.05 14.29
C ASN A 47 1.52 21.61 13.40
N GLU A 48 0.34 22.19 13.59
CA GLU A 48 -0.87 21.74 12.87
C GLU A 48 -0.74 21.92 11.34
N GLU A 49 -0.01 22.95 10.86
CA GLU A 49 0.20 23.19 9.42
C GLU A 49 1.12 22.12 8.79
N GLU A 50 2.23 21.76 9.45
CA GLU A 50 3.11 20.65 9.01
C GLU A 50 2.40 19.28 9.06
N ALA A 51 1.51 19.09 10.05
CA ALA A 51 0.71 17.87 10.17
C ALA A 51 -0.36 17.76 9.06
N GLU A 52 -0.89 18.88 8.56
CA GLU A 52 -1.79 18.88 7.39
C GLU A 52 -1.03 18.59 6.09
N VAL A 53 0.15 19.19 5.87
CA VAL A 53 0.99 18.94 4.67
C VAL A 53 1.41 17.47 4.54
N LEU A 54 1.72 16.80 5.66
CA LEU A 54 2.03 15.37 5.70
C LEU A 54 0.84 14.45 5.32
N ASN A 55 -0.38 14.98 5.25
CA ASN A 55 -1.62 14.24 5.03
C ASN A 55 -2.26 14.49 3.65
N GLU A 56 -1.59 15.22 2.76
CA GLU A 56 -2.14 15.63 1.46
C GLU A 56 -2.27 14.51 0.41
N LYS A 57 -1.83 13.27 0.66
CA LYS A 57 -1.78 12.22 -0.38
C LYS A 57 -2.33 10.86 0.05
N VAL A 58 -3.17 10.28 -0.80
CA VAL A 58 -3.82 8.98 -0.63
C VAL A 58 -3.08 7.91 -1.47
N PRO A 59 -2.66 6.79 -0.88
CA PRO A 59 -2.09 5.67 -1.62
C PRO A 59 -3.17 4.91 -2.40
N VAL A 60 -2.94 4.71 -3.70
CA VAL A 60 -3.76 3.86 -4.58
C VAL A 60 -2.94 2.67 -5.09
N CYS A 61 -3.61 1.55 -5.33
CA CYS A 61 -3.00 0.34 -5.88
C CYS A 61 -3.25 0.25 -7.38
N LEU A 62 -2.19 0.33 -8.17
CA LEU A 62 -2.19 0.18 -9.62
C LEU A 62 -1.68 -1.22 -9.99
N TYR A 63 -2.09 -1.72 -11.16
CA TYR A 63 -1.75 -3.05 -11.63
C TYR A 63 -1.20 -3.02 -13.06
N PHE A 64 0.09 -3.30 -13.19
CA PHE A 64 0.82 -3.32 -14.46
C PHE A 64 1.33 -4.73 -14.75
N GLY A 65 1.74 -5.00 -15.99
CA GLY A 65 2.33 -6.30 -16.34
C GLY A 65 3.71 -6.48 -15.70
N ASP A 66 4.11 -7.71 -15.42
CA ASP A 66 5.52 -8.08 -15.26
C ASP A 66 6.30 -7.89 -16.58
N GLU A 67 7.63 -8.10 -16.55
CA GLU A 67 8.50 -8.03 -17.74
C GLU A 67 8.08 -8.97 -18.88
N GLN A 68 7.43 -10.08 -18.55
CA GLN A 68 7.03 -11.14 -19.50
C GLN A 68 5.59 -10.98 -20.00
N LYS A 69 4.84 -10.02 -19.46
CA LYS A 69 3.38 -9.86 -19.62
C LYS A 69 2.62 -11.16 -19.32
N SER A 70 3.00 -11.82 -18.22
CA SER A 70 2.44 -13.09 -17.74
C SER A 70 1.44 -12.92 -16.59
N LYS A 71 1.69 -11.95 -15.70
CA LYS A 71 0.90 -11.59 -14.53
C LYS A 71 0.83 -10.07 -14.34
N LEU A 72 -0.12 -9.64 -13.52
CA LEU A 72 -0.19 -8.29 -12.98
C LEU A 72 0.64 -8.18 -11.68
N VAL A 73 1.47 -7.16 -11.57
CA VAL A 73 2.20 -6.78 -10.36
C VAL A 73 1.59 -5.50 -9.79
N LYS A 74 1.53 -5.38 -8.45
CA LYS A 74 1.01 -4.20 -7.75
C LYS A 74 2.09 -3.12 -7.65
N GLU A 75 1.82 -1.95 -8.21
CA GLU A 75 2.52 -0.70 -7.93
C GLU A 75 1.66 0.14 -6.97
N ILE A 76 2.27 0.75 -5.95
CA ILE A 76 1.58 1.72 -5.08
C ILE A 76 1.97 3.13 -5.51
N ARG A 77 0.98 3.96 -5.84
CA ARG A 77 1.16 5.35 -6.24
C ARG A 77 0.40 6.27 -5.29
N TYR A 78 0.92 7.47 -5.04
CA TYR A 78 0.28 8.46 -4.16
C TYR A 78 -0.38 9.53 -5.00
N LEU A 79 -1.67 9.78 -4.78
CA LEU A 79 -2.47 10.81 -5.46
C LEU A 79 -2.98 11.83 -4.45
N ASP A 80 -3.18 13.07 -4.88
CA ASP A 80 -3.55 14.16 -3.98
C ASP A 80 -4.95 13.93 -3.38
N ILE A 81 -5.08 14.16 -2.06
CA ILE A 81 -6.24 13.80 -1.25
C ILE A 81 -7.53 14.46 -1.73
N ASP A 82 -7.42 15.58 -2.44
CA ASP A 82 -8.55 16.26 -3.04
C ASP A 82 -9.25 15.42 -4.12
N GLU A 83 -8.56 14.54 -4.86
CA GLU A 83 -9.22 13.59 -5.77
C GLU A 83 -10.05 12.54 -5.01
N ALA A 84 -9.64 12.18 -3.78
CA ALA A 84 -10.42 11.31 -2.90
C ALA A 84 -11.59 12.04 -2.23
N LYS A 85 -11.39 13.29 -1.75
CA LYS A 85 -12.45 14.15 -1.19
C LYS A 85 -13.56 14.45 -2.21
N LYS A 86 -13.23 14.51 -3.51
CA LYS A 86 -14.19 14.63 -4.64
C LYS A 86 -15.00 13.34 -4.91
N GLY A 87 -14.86 12.30 -4.09
CA GLY A 87 -15.70 11.09 -4.11
C GLY A 87 -15.24 9.99 -5.08
N VAL A 88 -15.78 8.78 -4.90
CA VAL A 88 -15.35 7.54 -5.54
C VAL A 88 -15.21 7.63 -7.07
N SER A 89 -16.15 8.26 -7.77
CA SER A 89 -16.12 8.44 -9.22
C SER A 89 -14.91 9.25 -9.70
N THR A 90 -14.48 10.24 -8.91
CA THR A 90 -13.34 11.10 -9.21
C THR A 90 -12.03 10.34 -8.98
N LEU A 91 -11.88 9.71 -7.82
CA LEU A 91 -10.72 8.87 -7.50
C LEU A 91 -10.57 7.69 -8.48
N ALA A 92 -11.66 7.04 -8.87
CA ALA A 92 -11.68 6.01 -9.90
C ALA A 92 -11.23 6.54 -11.28
N SER A 93 -11.65 7.77 -11.63
CA SER A 93 -11.19 8.44 -12.85
C SER A 93 -9.70 8.77 -12.82
N ALA A 94 -9.17 9.16 -11.66
CA ALA A 94 -7.73 9.37 -11.47
C ALA A 94 -6.94 8.05 -11.59
N ILE A 95 -7.38 6.98 -10.92
CA ILE A 95 -6.77 5.64 -11.01
C ILE A 95 -6.69 5.14 -12.47
N VAL A 96 -7.76 5.28 -13.25
CA VAL A 96 -7.74 4.85 -14.67
C VAL A 96 -6.77 5.70 -15.51
N LYS A 97 -6.68 7.02 -15.29
CA LYS A 97 -5.68 7.87 -15.96
C LYS A 97 -4.26 7.41 -15.60
N GLU A 98 -4.00 7.10 -14.33
CA GLU A 98 -2.67 6.68 -13.87
C GLU A 98 -2.24 5.30 -14.39
N LEU A 99 -3.19 4.40 -14.66
CA LEU A 99 -2.93 3.17 -15.41
C LEU A 99 -2.59 3.46 -16.89
N ILE A 100 -3.31 4.39 -17.52
CA ILE A 100 -3.09 4.78 -18.91
C ILE A 100 -1.71 5.43 -19.09
N SER A 101 -1.29 6.27 -18.14
CA SER A 101 0.07 6.83 -18.04
C SER A 101 1.18 5.78 -17.91
N GLY A 102 0.85 4.53 -17.55
CA GLY A 102 1.80 3.43 -17.41
C GLY A 102 2.51 3.35 -16.05
N PRO A 103 3.38 2.34 -15.86
CA PRO A 103 4.13 2.15 -14.61
C PRO A 103 5.21 3.21 -14.41
N LYS A 104 5.58 3.44 -13.14
CA LYS A 104 6.76 4.22 -12.72
C LYS A 104 7.87 3.32 -12.16
N ALA A 105 7.55 2.13 -11.64
CA ALA A 105 8.55 1.20 -11.13
C ALA A 105 9.25 0.42 -12.26
N LYS A 106 10.53 0.10 -12.05
CA LYS A 106 11.36 -0.74 -12.96
C LYS A 106 10.85 -2.18 -12.99
N GLY A 107 11.07 -2.88 -14.10
CA GLY A 107 10.61 -4.27 -14.28
C GLY A 107 9.09 -4.43 -14.50
N LEU A 108 8.34 -3.33 -14.58
CA LEU A 108 6.93 -3.33 -14.93
C LEU A 108 6.70 -2.88 -16.37
N THR A 109 5.64 -3.38 -16.99
CA THR A 109 5.28 -3.08 -18.37
C THR A 109 3.83 -2.63 -18.49
N ASN A 110 3.55 -1.70 -19.42
CA ASN A 110 2.15 -1.34 -19.68
C ASN A 110 1.44 -2.48 -20.44
N VAL A 111 0.25 -2.82 -19.96
CA VAL A 111 -0.67 -3.81 -20.57
C VAL A 111 -1.86 -3.14 -21.25
N LEU A 112 -2.07 -1.84 -21.06
CA LEU A 112 -3.05 -1.07 -21.84
C LEU A 112 -2.48 -0.72 -23.22
N PRO A 113 -3.27 -0.74 -24.31
CA PRO A 113 -2.79 -0.39 -25.65
C PRO A 113 -2.38 1.06 -25.81
N GLU A 114 -1.41 1.32 -26.68
CA GLU A 114 -0.97 2.67 -27.01
C GLU A 114 -2.12 3.53 -27.57
N GLY A 115 -2.19 4.79 -27.15
CA GLY A 115 -3.19 5.76 -27.61
C GLY A 115 -4.58 5.64 -26.95
N VAL A 116 -4.83 4.67 -26.06
CA VAL A 116 -6.08 4.64 -25.29
C VAL A 116 -6.20 5.86 -24.37
N THR A 117 -7.40 6.43 -24.29
CA THR A 117 -7.71 7.48 -23.31
C THR A 117 -9.06 7.22 -22.62
N LEU A 118 -9.22 7.78 -21.41
CA LEU A 118 -10.48 7.80 -20.69
C LEU A 118 -11.38 8.91 -21.27
N ARG A 119 -12.47 8.52 -21.94
CA ARG A 119 -13.32 9.41 -22.74
C ARG A 119 -14.28 10.27 -21.91
N ALA A 120 -14.64 9.79 -20.73
CA ALA A 120 -15.52 10.45 -19.77
C ALA A 120 -15.13 10.03 -18.34
N PRO A 121 -15.44 10.82 -17.29
CA PRO A 121 -15.27 10.39 -15.92
C PRO A 121 -15.95 9.04 -15.64
N VAL A 122 -15.29 8.18 -14.88
CA VAL A 122 -15.82 6.88 -14.45
C VAL A 122 -17.06 7.12 -13.59
N THR A 123 -18.20 6.55 -13.98
CA THR A 123 -19.41 6.59 -13.15
C THR A 123 -19.46 5.37 -12.25
N VAL A 124 -19.96 5.53 -11.01
CA VAL A 124 -20.16 4.41 -10.07
C VAL A 124 -21.64 4.36 -9.69
N GLU A 125 -22.30 3.27 -10.05
CA GLU A 125 -23.73 3.05 -9.81
C GLU A 125 -23.92 1.77 -8.98
N GLY A 126 -24.48 1.92 -7.77
CA GLY A 126 -24.58 0.83 -6.79
C GLY A 126 -23.20 0.37 -6.32
N ARG A 127 -22.65 -0.67 -6.95
CA ARG A 127 -21.28 -1.18 -6.77
C ARG A 127 -20.58 -1.53 -8.10
N VAL A 128 -21.04 -0.94 -9.19
CA VAL A 128 -20.52 -1.16 -10.55
C VAL A 128 -19.91 0.15 -11.05
N ALA A 129 -18.62 0.12 -11.39
CA ALA A 129 -17.95 1.24 -12.04
C ALA A 129 -18.01 1.08 -13.57
N THR A 130 -18.48 2.09 -14.30
CA THR A 130 -18.47 2.11 -15.77
C THR A 130 -17.33 2.98 -16.29
N VAL A 131 -16.41 2.34 -17.02
CA VAL A 131 -15.22 2.98 -17.61
C VAL A 131 -15.44 3.11 -19.12
N ASP A 132 -15.43 4.34 -19.62
CA ASP A 132 -15.64 4.66 -21.04
C ASP A 132 -14.30 5.00 -21.70
N LEU A 133 -13.78 4.06 -22.49
CA LEU A 133 -12.48 4.19 -23.15
C LEU A 133 -12.64 4.56 -24.63
N THR A 134 -11.62 5.18 -25.20
CA THR A 134 -11.56 5.40 -26.64
C THR A 134 -11.24 4.11 -27.41
N ARG A 135 -11.45 4.15 -28.72
CA ARG A 135 -11.51 2.96 -29.59
C ARG A 135 -10.16 2.22 -29.71
N GLU A 136 -9.07 2.92 -29.46
CA GLU A 136 -7.69 2.45 -29.44
C GLU A 136 -7.51 1.31 -28.41
N PHE A 137 -8.31 1.28 -27.32
CA PHE A 137 -8.34 0.14 -26.40
C PHE A 137 -8.63 -1.18 -27.11
N ILE A 138 -9.48 -1.19 -28.13
CA ILE A 138 -9.70 -2.38 -28.96
C ILE A 138 -8.74 -2.38 -30.14
N ASP A 139 -8.74 -1.33 -30.96
CA ASP A 139 -8.11 -1.41 -32.29
C ASP A 139 -6.58 -1.63 -32.19
N ASN A 140 -5.90 -0.95 -31.24
CA ASN A 140 -4.44 -1.04 -31.06
C ASN A 140 -3.99 -2.22 -30.17
N HIS A 141 -4.91 -2.96 -29.55
CA HIS A 141 -4.55 -4.08 -28.68
C HIS A 141 -3.87 -5.21 -29.48
N PRO A 142 -2.74 -5.81 -29.03
CA PRO A 142 -2.02 -6.85 -29.79
C PRO A 142 -2.82 -8.14 -29.95
N GLY A 143 -3.79 -8.37 -29.07
CA GLY A 143 -4.60 -9.60 -29.01
C GLY A 143 -3.88 -10.73 -28.27
N GLY A 144 -4.54 -11.88 -28.22
CA GLY A 144 -4.06 -13.06 -27.53
C GLY A 144 -4.57 -13.11 -26.09
N LYS A 145 -5.08 -14.29 -25.69
CA LYS A 145 -5.86 -14.48 -24.45
C LYS A 145 -5.23 -13.84 -23.21
N THR A 146 -3.94 -14.08 -22.96
CA THR A 146 -3.25 -13.56 -21.77
C THR A 146 -3.22 -12.03 -21.77
N MET A 147 -2.86 -11.40 -22.90
CA MET A 147 -2.86 -9.94 -23.01
C MET A 147 -4.27 -9.36 -22.84
N GLU A 148 -5.27 -9.94 -23.51
CA GLU A 148 -6.68 -9.51 -23.38
C GLU A 148 -7.17 -9.60 -21.92
N GLU A 149 -6.77 -10.66 -21.21
CA GLU A 149 -7.10 -10.85 -19.80
C GLU A 149 -6.37 -9.83 -18.89
N LEU A 150 -5.07 -9.59 -19.10
CA LEU A 150 -4.28 -8.63 -18.33
C LEU A 150 -4.71 -7.17 -18.55
N SER A 151 -5.02 -6.75 -19.79
CA SER A 151 -5.47 -5.38 -20.07
C SER A 151 -6.78 -5.03 -19.38
N VAL A 152 -7.73 -5.99 -19.34
CA VAL A 152 -8.99 -5.79 -18.61
C VAL A 152 -8.74 -5.83 -17.10
N TYR A 153 -8.06 -6.85 -16.59
CA TYR A 153 -7.90 -7.01 -15.14
C TYR A 153 -6.93 -6.01 -14.50
N SER A 154 -6.07 -5.33 -15.26
CA SER A 154 -5.35 -4.13 -14.80
C SER A 154 -6.32 -3.07 -14.27
N ILE A 155 -7.32 -2.71 -15.07
CA ILE A 155 -8.36 -1.73 -14.71
C ILE A 155 -9.28 -2.29 -13.61
N VAL A 156 -9.76 -3.53 -13.76
CA VAL A 156 -10.71 -4.14 -12.81
C VAL A 156 -10.09 -4.30 -11.42
N ASN A 157 -8.86 -4.81 -11.32
CA ASN A 157 -8.23 -5.07 -10.02
C ASN A 157 -7.77 -3.78 -9.32
N ALA A 158 -7.45 -2.70 -10.05
CA ALA A 158 -7.16 -1.40 -9.46
C ALA A 158 -8.44 -0.74 -8.90
N LEU A 159 -9.52 -0.69 -9.70
CA LEU A 159 -10.78 -0.08 -9.26
C LEU A 159 -11.46 -0.86 -8.11
N THR A 160 -11.35 -2.19 -8.08
CA THR A 160 -11.88 -3.02 -6.99
C THR A 160 -11.02 -3.03 -5.71
N GLU A 161 -10.03 -2.14 -5.59
CA GLU A 161 -9.42 -1.79 -4.30
C GLU A 161 -10.23 -0.69 -3.57
N LEU A 162 -11.09 0.06 -4.29
CA LEU A 162 -12.07 0.95 -3.70
C LEU A 162 -13.26 0.11 -3.20
N LYS A 163 -13.59 0.24 -1.91
CA LYS A 163 -14.56 -0.64 -1.19
C LYS A 163 -16.00 -0.51 -1.70
N GLU A 164 -16.26 0.57 -2.42
CA GLU A 164 -17.51 0.91 -3.09
C GLU A 164 -17.69 0.15 -4.42
N ILE A 165 -16.63 -0.40 -5.00
CA ILE A 165 -16.62 -1.02 -6.33
C ILE A 165 -16.36 -2.53 -6.22
N GLU A 166 -17.40 -3.35 -6.47
CA GLU A 166 -17.26 -4.81 -6.57
C GLU A 166 -16.93 -5.27 -8.00
N ARG A 167 -17.41 -4.52 -8.99
CA ARG A 167 -17.37 -4.89 -10.41
C ARG A 167 -17.12 -3.69 -11.30
N VAL A 168 -16.52 -3.93 -12.46
CA VAL A 168 -16.25 -2.92 -13.48
C VAL A 168 -16.88 -3.33 -14.81
N LYS A 169 -17.46 -2.36 -15.51
CA LYS A 169 -18.01 -2.48 -16.85
C LYS A 169 -17.20 -1.60 -17.80
N ILE A 170 -16.67 -2.17 -18.87
CA ILE A 170 -15.89 -1.42 -19.88
C ILE A 170 -16.80 -1.15 -21.07
N ILE A 171 -16.93 0.12 -21.46
CA ILE A 171 -17.62 0.56 -22.68
C ILE A 171 -16.63 1.34 -23.57
N ILE A 172 -16.90 1.36 -24.87
CA ILE A 172 -16.02 1.95 -25.88
C ILE A 172 -16.78 3.02 -26.66
N ASN A 173 -16.27 4.25 -26.68
CA ASN A 173 -16.94 5.40 -27.30
C ASN A 173 -18.42 5.55 -26.87
N GLY A 174 -18.70 5.40 -25.58
CA GLY A 174 -20.04 5.50 -25.01
C GLY A 174 -20.99 4.35 -25.35
N LYS A 175 -20.49 3.23 -25.89
CA LYS A 175 -21.30 2.07 -26.30
C LYS A 175 -20.72 0.77 -25.78
N GLN A 176 -21.60 -0.19 -25.44
CA GLN A 176 -21.19 -1.52 -25.03
C GLN A 176 -20.49 -2.24 -26.20
N ALA A 177 -19.22 -2.61 -26.00
CA ALA A 177 -18.50 -3.47 -26.93
C ALA A 177 -18.77 -4.94 -26.60
N LYS A 178 -18.78 -5.82 -27.60
CA LYS A 178 -18.89 -7.27 -27.38
C LYS A 178 -17.56 -7.99 -27.55
N ASN A 179 -16.92 -7.88 -28.70
CA ASN A 179 -15.67 -8.59 -29.01
C ASN A 179 -14.45 -7.75 -28.59
N PHE A 180 -13.53 -8.34 -27.82
CA PHE A 180 -12.21 -7.79 -27.57
C PHE A 180 -11.15 -8.76 -28.09
N LYS A 181 -10.69 -8.53 -29.33
CA LYS A 181 -9.68 -9.28 -30.11
C LYS A 181 -9.91 -10.79 -30.32
N GLY A 182 -10.79 -11.45 -29.57
CA GLY A 182 -11.41 -12.73 -29.91
C GLY A 182 -11.49 -13.74 -28.78
N ASN A 183 -10.71 -13.60 -27.71
CA ASN A 183 -10.69 -14.54 -26.59
C ASN A 183 -11.51 -14.04 -25.39
N LEU A 184 -11.76 -12.73 -25.30
CA LEU A 184 -12.56 -12.10 -24.24
C LEU A 184 -13.75 -11.31 -24.80
N THR A 185 -14.84 -11.23 -24.03
CA THR A 185 -15.98 -10.35 -24.34
C THR A 185 -16.21 -9.30 -23.27
N LEU A 186 -16.50 -8.07 -23.71
CA LEU A 186 -16.73 -6.89 -22.87
C LEU A 186 -18.21 -6.61 -22.60
N ASP A 187 -19.11 -7.51 -23.05
CA ASP A 187 -20.56 -7.35 -22.91
C ASP A 187 -21.10 -7.69 -21.49
N LYS A 188 -20.22 -7.68 -20.49
CA LYS A 188 -20.47 -8.11 -19.10
C LYS A 188 -19.80 -7.20 -18.08
N GLU A 189 -20.19 -7.35 -16.82
CA GLU A 189 -19.47 -6.82 -15.67
C GLU A 189 -18.35 -7.79 -15.25
N PHE A 190 -17.22 -7.25 -14.80
CA PHE A 190 -16.05 -7.98 -14.38
C PHE A 190 -15.83 -7.78 -12.86
N PRO A 191 -15.94 -8.83 -12.03
CA PRO A 191 -15.47 -8.78 -10.64
C PRO A 191 -13.94 -8.88 -10.59
N ARG A 192 -13.35 -8.53 -9.45
CA ARG A 192 -11.92 -8.73 -9.14
C ARG A 192 -11.44 -10.16 -9.48
N ASN A 193 -10.26 -10.29 -10.09
CA ASN A 193 -9.63 -11.57 -10.40
C ASN A 193 -8.20 -11.61 -9.86
N GLU A 194 -7.98 -12.34 -8.76
CA GLU A 194 -6.64 -12.46 -8.17
C GLU A 194 -5.76 -13.53 -8.83
N ALA A 195 -6.31 -14.41 -9.67
CA ALA A 195 -5.54 -15.48 -10.31
C ALA A 195 -4.53 -14.95 -11.35
N VAL A 196 -4.74 -13.73 -11.85
CA VAL A 196 -3.81 -13.01 -12.73
C VAL A 196 -2.79 -12.14 -11.99
N ILE A 197 -2.89 -12.00 -10.66
CA ILE A 197 -1.96 -11.20 -9.86
C ILE A 197 -0.76 -12.07 -9.45
N ASN A 198 0.46 -11.55 -9.62
CA ASN A 198 1.66 -12.12 -9.00
C ASN A 198 1.66 -11.75 -7.51
N LYS A 199 1.62 -12.76 -6.63
CA LYS A 199 1.56 -12.58 -5.17
C LYS A 199 2.92 -12.65 -4.47
N GLU A 200 3.98 -12.96 -5.22
CA GLU A 200 5.35 -13.11 -4.71
C GLU A 200 6.18 -11.83 -4.91
N VAL A 201 5.96 -11.11 -6.03
CA VAL A 201 6.54 -9.78 -6.27
C VAL A 201 5.73 -8.72 -5.52
N GLY A 202 5.93 -8.68 -4.20
CA GLY A 202 5.25 -7.77 -3.29
C GLY A 202 5.74 -6.32 -3.39
N MET A 203 4.86 -5.41 -3.80
CA MET A 203 5.02 -3.95 -3.74
C MET A 203 6.22 -3.39 -4.51
N ALA A 204 6.09 -3.28 -5.83
CA ALA A 204 6.95 -2.41 -6.61
C ALA A 204 6.64 -0.94 -6.24
N ARG A 205 7.52 -0.30 -5.45
CA ARG A 205 7.39 1.12 -5.10
C ARG A 205 8.06 1.99 -6.18
N PRO A 206 7.44 3.09 -6.64
CA PRO A 206 8.12 4.08 -7.45
C PRO A 206 9.32 4.68 -6.70
N GLU A 207 10.48 4.71 -7.36
CA GLU A 207 11.72 5.34 -6.85
C GLU A 207 11.48 6.83 -6.60
N ASP A 208 10.87 7.50 -7.58
CA ASP A 208 10.39 8.88 -7.51
C ASP A 208 8.99 8.93 -6.87
N GLY A 209 8.96 8.69 -5.55
CA GLY A 209 7.73 8.62 -4.76
C GLY A 209 7.08 9.99 -4.47
N GLY A 210 7.60 11.09 -5.01
CA GLY A 210 7.13 12.45 -4.69
C GLY A 210 7.38 12.87 -3.23
N LEU A 211 8.32 12.21 -2.56
CA LEU A 211 8.83 12.51 -1.22
C LEU A 211 10.36 12.58 -1.33
N VAL A 212 10.92 13.78 -1.30
CA VAL A 212 12.38 13.97 -1.22
C VAL A 212 12.83 13.54 0.17
N PRO A 213 13.88 12.70 0.32
CA PRO A 213 14.41 12.38 1.63
C PRO A 213 14.96 13.67 2.26
N VAL A 214 14.50 14.00 3.47
CA VAL A 214 15.07 15.08 4.29
C VAL A 214 16.41 14.59 4.84
N SER A 215 17.43 14.66 3.99
CA SER A 215 18.80 14.24 4.25
C SER A 215 19.67 15.47 4.39
N ALA A 216 20.00 15.78 5.64
CA ALA A 216 20.95 16.79 6.12
C ALA A 216 21.89 17.42 5.08
N GLU A 217 21.77 18.74 4.90
CA GLU A 217 22.87 19.73 5.04
C GLU A 217 22.31 21.14 4.79
N GLU A 218 21.78 21.79 5.83
CA GLU A 218 21.83 23.26 5.87
C GLU A 218 23.26 23.64 6.32
N PRO A 219 24.03 24.40 5.53
CA PRO A 219 25.37 24.82 5.94
C PRO A 219 25.26 25.86 7.08
N ASP A 220 25.93 25.60 8.19
CA ASP A 220 26.00 26.49 9.36
C ASP A 220 26.49 27.89 8.93
N PRO A 221 25.72 28.97 9.19
CA PRO A 221 26.07 30.32 8.74
C PRO A 221 27.22 30.99 9.54
N LEU A 222 27.93 30.28 10.42
CA LEU A 222 28.88 30.87 11.39
C LEU A 222 30.33 30.36 11.33
N THR A 223 30.87 30.04 10.14
CA THR A 223 32.34 29.89 9.93
C THR A 223 32.91 30.86 8.89
N GLY A 224 32.77 32.16 9.15
CA GLY A 224 33.48 33.22 8.43
C GLY A 224 34.78 33.61 9.14
N GLU A 225 35.78 32.72 9.15
CA GLU A 225 37.12 33.06 9.66
C GLU A 225 37.90 33.95 8.66
N GLU A 226 38.92 34.66 9.16
CA GLU A 226 39.50 35.83 8.51
C GLU A 226 40.42 35.52 7.31
N ASP A 227 40.42 36.42 6.32
CA ASP A 227 41.22 36.35 5.08
C ASP A 227 42.61 37.02 5.26
N PRO A 228 43.73 36.26 5.25
CA PRO A 228 45.07 36.81 5.41
C PRO A 228 45.71 37.17 4.06
N LEU A 229 45.90 38.48 3.85
CA LEU A 229 46.54 39.12 2.69
C LEU A 229 47.86 38.46 2.21
N GLU A 230 47.93 38.10 0.92
CA GLU A 230 49.12 38.24 0.03
C GLU A 230 48.69 38.61 -1.41
#